data_AF-A0A4R0F2L3-F1
#
_entry.id   AF-A0A4R0F2L3-F1
#
_cell.length_a   1.000
_cell.length_b   1.000
_cell.length_c   1.000
_cell.angle_alpha   90.00
_cell.angle_beta   90.00
_cell.angle_gamma   90.00
#
_symmetry.space_group_name_H-M   'P 1'
#
loop_
_entity.id
_entity.type
_entity.pdbx_description
1 polymer ?
#
loop_
_entity_poly.entity_id
_entity_poly.type
_entity_poly.pdbx_seq_one_letter_code
_entity_poly.pdbx_strand_id
1 'polypeptide(L)'
;MESEKYWRENHTNRPYYNDLHRDIPDIDYDRDLSSAYEFGRNSRSEYGENARFEDSENDLQTKWDKFKAESRLKWDQAKHAVKDAWDKM
;
A
#
# COMPACT_ATOMS: atom_id res chain seq x y z
N MET A 1 -1.60 16.36 -2.49
CA MET A 1 -0.40 16.05 -1.68
C MET A 1 -0.69 15.92 -0.18
N GLU A 2 -1.93 16.13 0.29
CA GLU A 2 -2.30 15.98 1.71
C GLU A 2 -2.25 14.52 2.19
N SER A 3 -2.50 13.56 1.29
CA SER A 3 -2.49 12.12 1.57
C SER A 3 -1.11 11.56 1.89
N GLU A 4 -0.04 12.01 1.21
CA GLU A 4 1.32 11.51 1.45
C GLU A 4 1.86 11.90 2.81
N LYS A 5 1.62 13.16 3.22
CA LYS A 5 1.99 13.64 4.55
C LYS A 5 1.25 12.84 5.63
N TYR A 6 -0.06 12.63 5.43
CA TYR A 6 -0.86 11.82 6.34
C TYR A 6 -0.29 10.40 6.49
N TRP A 7 0.01 9.71 5.39
CA TRP A 7 0.54 8.35 5.46
C TRP A 7 1.92 8.30 6.11
N ARG A 8 2.81 9.26 5.81
CA ARG A 8 4.11 9.36 6.46
C ARG A 8 3.99 9.50 7.98
N GLU A 9 3.02 10.27 8.47
CA GLU A 9 2.82 10.50 9.90
C GLU A 9 2.07 9.36 10.60
N ASN A 10 1.22 8.62 9.88
CA ASN A 10 0.27 7.66 10.48
C ASN A 10 0.57 6.18 10.19
N HIS A 11 1.44 5.84 9.25
CA HIS A 11 1.69 4.46 8.85
C HIS A 11 2.10 3.55 10.02
N THR A 12 2.85 4.08 11.00
CA THR A 12 3.29 3.36 12.19
C THR A 12 2.15 2.97 13.13
N ASN A 13 1.03 3.71 13.10
CA ASN A 13 -0.15 3.44 13.92
C ASN A 13 -1.14 2.47 13.26
N ARG A 14 -0.82 1.98 12.04
CA ARG A 14 -1.70 1.06 11.32
C ARG A 14 -1.55 -0.35 11.88
N PRO A 15 -2.64 -1.14 11.93
CA PRO A 15 -2.63 -2.45 12.56
C PRO A 15 -1.62 -3.42 11.95
N TYR A 16 -1.33 -3.27 10.64
CA TYR A 16 -0.37 -4.11 9.92
C TYR A 16 1.09 -3.70 10.14
N TYR A 17 1.38 -2.52 10.68
CA TYR A 17 2.76 -2.04 10.81
C TYR A 17 3.61 -2.91 11.73
N ASN A 18 3.03 -3.42 12.83
CA ASN A 18 3.76 -4.27 13.77
C ASN A 18 4.26 -5.58 13.12
N ASP A 19 3.44 -6.18 12.25
CA ASP A 19 3.83 -7.37 11.51
C ASP A 19 4.93 -7.05 10.48
N LEU A 20 4.78 -5.93 9.77
CA LEU A 20 5.80 -5.47 8.84
C LEU A 20 7.13 -5.17 9.52
N HIS A 21 7.11 -4.51 10.68
CA HIS A 21 8.31 -4.19 11.46
C HIS A 21 8.95 -5.44 12.07
N ARG A 22 8.16 -6.48 12.41
CA ARG A 22 8.70 -7.78 12.82
C ARG A 22 9.44 -8.47 11.66
N ASP A 23 8.86 -8.46 10.46
CA ASP A 23 9.43 -9.14 9.31
C ASP A 23 10.58 -8.35 8.66
N ILE A 24 10.50 -7.02 8.72
CA ILE A 24 11.46 -6.05 8.17
C ILE A 24 11.75 -5.01 9.28
N PRO A 25 12.74 -5.25 10.15
CA PRO A 25 13.04 -4.40 11.31
C PRO A 25 13.44 -2.96 10.96
N ASP A 26 13.96 -2.73 9.75
CA ASP A 26 14.31 -1.40 9.24
C ASP A 26 13.31 -0.92 8.18
N ILE A 27 12.03 -1.33 8.29
CA ILE A 27 11.00 -0.87 7.35
C ILE A 27 10.92 0.64 7.36
N ASP A 28 11.03 1.22 6.17
CA ASP A 28 11.07 2.66 5.98
C ASP A 28 9.87 3.14 5.16
N TYR A 29 9.35 4.32 5.49
CA TYR A 29 8.22 4.88 4.78
C TYR A 29 8.55 5.16 3.31
N ASP A 30 9.66 5.87 3.05
CA ASP A 30 10.01 6.34 1.71
C ASP A 30 10.36 5.19 0.79
N ARG A 31 11.14 4.23 1.28
CA ARG A 31 11.61 3.10 0.49
C ARG A 31 10.54 2.01 0.33
N ASP A 32 9.84 1.65 1.41
CA ASP A 32 9.04 0.43 1.43
C ASP A 32 7.53 0.68 1.32
N LEU A 33 6.99 1.69 2.02
CA LEU A 33 5.55 1.90 2.15
C LEU A 33 4.96 2.92 1.18
N SER A 34 5.73 3.93 0.78
CA SER A 34 5.30 5.04 -0.08
C SER A 34 4.65 4.52 -1.37
N SER A 35 5.32 3.57 -2.03
CA SER A 35 4.83 2.94 -3.26
C SER A 35 3.56 2.14 -3.04
N ALA A 36 3.37 1.51 -1.89
CA ALA A 36 2.13 0.75 -1.60
C ALA A 36 0.93 1.69 -1.46
N TYR A 37 1.09 2.82 -0.76
CA TYR A 37 0.02 3.82 -0.63
C TYR A 37 -0.24 4.57 -1.94
N GLU A 38 0.79 4.82 -2.73
CA GLU A 38 0.62 5.39 -4.07
C GLU A 38 -0.13 4.43 -4.98
N PHE A 39 0.29 3.17 -5.02
CA PHE A 39 -0.34 2.12 -5.82
C PHE A 39 -1.83 1.99 -5.50
N GLY A 40 -2.19 1.91 -4.21
CA GLY A 40 -3.60 1.80 -3.81
C GLY A 40 -4.48 2.96 -4.28
N ARG A 41 -3.98 4.19 -4.20
CA ARG A 41 -4.70 5.37 -4.72
C ARG A 41 -4.82 5.34 -6.24
N ASN A 42 -3.71 5.08 -6.93
CA ASN A 42 -3.69 5.05 -8.39
C ASN A 42 -4.64 3.97 -8.91
N SER A 43 -4.61 2.78 -8.31
CA SER A 43 -5.54 1.71 -8.65
C SER A 43 -6.98 2.07 -8.30
N ARG A 44 -7.28 2.67 -7.14
CA ARG A 44 -8.65 3.10 -6.85
C ARG A 44 -9.19 4.08 -7.89
N SER A 45 -8.36 5.02 -8.34
CA SER A 45 -8.70 5.95 -9.43
C SER A 45 -8.93 5.24 -10.77
N GLU A 46 -8.10 4.24 -11.10
CA GLU A 46 -8.18 3.47 -12.36
C GLU A 46 -9.44 2.59 -12.44
N TYR A 47 -9.79 1.88 -11.35
CA TYR A 47 -10.91 0.94 -11.34
C TYR A 47 -12.25 1.63 -10.99
N GLY A 48 -12.18 2.83 -10.41
CA GLY A 48 -13.34 3.68 -10.10
C GLY A 48 -13.91 3.48 -8.69
N GLU A 49 -14.79 4.40 -8.29
CA GLU A 49 -15.33 4.52 -6.92
C GLU A 49 -16.24 3.35 -6.48
N ASN A 50 -16.79 2.58 -7.42
CA ASN A 50 -17.64 1.43 -7.08
C ASN A 50 -16.88 0.10 -7.10
N ALA A 51 -15.60 0.10 -7.49
CA ALA A 51 -14.80 -1.11 -7.52
C ALA A 51 -14.53 -1.63 -6.10
N ARG A 52 -14.49 -2.95 -5.96
CA ARG A 52 -14.11 -3.60 -4.71
C ARG A 52 -12.64 -4.02 -4.79
N PHE A 53 -11.94 -3.85 -3.67
CA PHE A 53 -10.55 -4.29 -3.58
C PHE A 53 -10.43 -5.80 -3.80
N GLU A 54 -11.34 -6.59 -3.21
CA GLU A 54 -11.31 -8.06 -3.29
C GLU A 54 -11.46 -8.57 -4.73
N ASP A 55 -12.33 -7.93 -5.52
CA ASP A 55 -12.55 -8.30 -6.93
C ASP A 55 -11.32 -8.00 -7.79
N SER A 56 -10.49 -7.04 -7.36
CA SER A 56 -9.29 -6.58 -8.08
C SER A 56 -8.01 -7.23 -7.56
N GLU A 57 -8.04 -7.96 -6.44
CA GLU A 57 -6.86 -8.38 -5.68
C GLU A 57 -5.84 -9.16 -6.53
N ASN A 58 -6.30 -10.10 -7.36
CA ASN A 58 -5.42 -10.91 -8.22
C ASN A 58 -4.68 -10.07 -9.27
N ASP A 59 -5.35 -9.07 -9.84
CA ASP A 59 -4.74 -8.18 -10.83
C ASP A 59 -3.79 -7.19 -10.14
N LEU A 60 -4.20 -6.64 -8.99
CA LEU A 60 -3.39 -5.77 -8.17
C LEU A 60 -2.10 -6.46 -7.70
N GLN A 61 -2.15 -7.72 -7.33
CA GLN A 61 -0.97 -8.52 -6.99
C GLN A 61 0.03 -8.55 -8.15
N THR A 62 -0.45 -8.86 -9.35
CA THR A 62 0.41 -8.95 -10.54
C THR A 62 0.99 -7.59 -10.92
N LYS A 63 0.22 -6.52 -10.76
CA LYS A 63 0.65 -5.14 -11.00
C LYS A 63 1.64 -4.65 -9.94
N TRP A 64 1.45 -5.04 -8.67
CA TRP A 64 2.33 -4.65 -7.56
C TRP A 64 3.78 -5.08 -7.81
N ASP A 65 4.01 -6.30 -8.27
CA ASP A 65 5.36 -6.79 -8.54
C ASP A 65 6.10 -5.96 -9.60
N LYS A 66 5.36 -5.31 -10.51
CA LYS A 66 5.92 -4.39 -11.51
C LYS A 66 6.05 -2.96 -10.98
N PHE A 67 5.17 -2.56 -10.06
CA PHE A 67 5.08 -1.18 -9.56
C PHE A 67 6.01 -0.89 -8.39
N LYS A 68 6.25 -1.87 -7.51
CA LYS A 68 6.94 -1.73 -6.22
C LYS A 68 8.33 -1.09 -6.27
N ALA A 69 8.99 -1.07 -7.42
CA ALA A 69 10.32 -0.48 -7.62
C ALA A 69 11.33 -0.96 -6.56
N GLU A 70 11.82 -0.05 -5.70
CA GLU A 70 12.79 -0.34 -4.64
C GLU A 70 12.16 -0.93 -3.36
N SER A 71 10.82 -0.93 -3.24
CA SER A 71 10.13 -1.46 -2.07
C SER A 71 10.41 -2.95 -1.90
N ARG A 72 10.74 -3.34 -0.68
CA ARG A 72 11.00 -4.75 -0.35
C ARG A 72 9.73 -5.53 -0.06
N LEU A 73 8.57 -4.86 0.05
CA LEU A 73 7.31 -5.49 0.43
C LEU A 73 6.85 -6.52 -0.59
N LYS A 74 6.53 -7.72 -0.12
CA LYS A 74 5.78 -8.73 -0.90
C LYS A 74 4.32 -8.31 -1.00
N TRP A 75 3.57 -8.87 -1.95
CA TRP A 75 2.14 -8.56 -2.07
C TRP A 75 1.38 -8.76 -0.75
N ASP A 76 1.59 -9.88 -0.05
CA ASP A 76 0.90 -10.13 1.22
C ASP A 76 1.18 -9.09 2.32
N GLN A 77 2.33 -8.42 2.25
CA GLN A 77 2.70 -7.33 3.14
C GLN A 77 2.13 -6.00 2.65
N ALA A 78 2.27 -5.71 1.36
CA ALA A 78 1.85 -4.47 0.74
C ALA A 78 0.32 -4.32 0.67
N LYS A 79 -0.42 -5.41 0.43
CA LYS A 79 -1.87 -5.39 0.19
C LYS A 79 -2.65 -4.67 1.29
N HIS A 80 -2.17 -4.74 2.53
CA HIS A 80 -2.78 -4.04 3.65
C HIS A 80 -2.66 -2.52 3.51
N ALA A 81 -1.47 -2.00 3.18
CA ALA A 81 -1.25 -0.58 2.92
C ALA A 81 -1.93 -0.11 1.63
N VAL A 82 -1.91 -0.92 0.57
CA VAL A 82 -2.61 -0.66 -0.69
C VAL A 82 -4.12 -0.53 -0.45
N LYS A 83 -4.73 -1.48 0.26
CA LYS A 83 -6.15 -1.46 0.60
C LYS A 83 -6.51 -0.24 1.45
N ASP A 84 -5.64 0.14 2.37
CA ASP A 84 -5.84 1.31 3.23
C ASP A 84 -5.86 2.62 2.44
N ALA A 85 -4.96 2.73 1.45
CA ALA A 85 -4.97 3.83 0.49
C ALA A 85 -6.20 3.81 -0.43
N TRP A 86 -6.62 2.63 -0.87
CA TRP A 86 -7.82 2.42 -1.69
C TRP A 86 -9.09 2.84 -0.96
N ASP A 87 -9.24 2.45 0.30
CA ASP A 87 -10.43 2.73 1.11
C ASP A 87 -10.53 4.20 1.54
N LYS A 88 -9.41 4.94 1.53
CA LYS A 88 -9.35 6.37 1.92
C LYS A 88 -9.56 7.32 0.73
N MET A 89 -9.64 6.80 -0.49
CA MET A 89 -9.83 7.59 -1.72
C MET A 89 -11.26 8.07 -1.90
#